data_AF-A0AAQ4EM42-F1
#
_entry.id   AF-A0AAQ4EM42-F1
#
_cell.length_a   1.000
_cell.length_b   1.000
_cell.length_c   1.000
_cell.angle_alpha   90.00
_cell.angle_beta   90.00
_cell.angle_gamma   90.00
#
_symmetry.space_group_name_H-M   'P 1'
#
loop_
_entity.id
_entity.type
_entity.pdbx_description
1 polymer ?
#
loop_
_entity_poly.entity_id
_entity_poly.type
_entity_poly.pdbx_seq_one_letter_code
_entity_poly.pdbx_strand_id
1 'polypeptide(L)'
;MQLNLLGNPGSAFGPCSKWRIEEGRYQHIVFSEWLPWQLGSKAMDEYDLWVSESSRTSYDDSLDATLSNEFSAGHFRYSHPNTVHGYWRIDEEGVNHTMLELKDTYFIPMNATFRPIDSVLRGSVLQAMKPFNRFGDHAVTHYLFRNPWEEHGDDLFAVDIQRGRDHGIRPYVDWVRHCQNIAIADFSDLKKVMPEEIAMLYAEVYE
;
A
#
# COMPACT_ATOMS: atom_id res chain seq x y z
N MET A 1 -26.52 -22.87 2.41
CA MET A 1 -25.96 -23.89 3.32
C MET A 1 -25.53 -23.18 4.60
N GLN A 2 -26.41 -23.08 5.59
CA GLN A 2 -26.09 -22.49 6.90
C GLN A 2 -25.27 -23.51 7.70
N LEU A 3 -24.01 -23.21 7.99
CA LEU A 3 -23.22 -23.98 8.94
C LEU A 3 -23.75 -23.68 10.35
N ASN A 4 -24.39 -24.69 10.95
CA ASN A 4 -24.80 -24.68 12.35
C ASN A 4 -23.58 -24.54 13.27
N LEU A 5 -23.30 -23.32 13.71
CA LEU A 5 -22.49 -23.04 14.89
C LEU A 5 -23.32 -23.31 16.16
N LEU A 6 -23.84 -24.54 16.31
CA LEU A 6 -24.44 -25.00 17.56
C LEU A 6 -23.33 -25.33 18.56
N GLY A 7 -22.60 -24.29 18.96
CA GLY A 7 -21.92 -24.23 20.25
C GLY A 7 -22.89 -23.71 21.30
N ASN A 8 -22.72 -24.16 22.55
CA ASN A 8 -23.41 -23.68 23.74
C ASN A 8 -23.80 -22.18 23.66
N PRO A 9 -24.94 -21.74 24.21
CA PRO A 9 -25.34 -20.32 24.20
C PRO A 9 -24.33 -19.37 24.90
N GLY A 10 -23.32 -19.90 25.60
CA GLY A 10 -22.15 -19.15 26.09
C GLY A 10 -20.90 -19.17 25.19
N SER A 11 -20.91 -19.87 24.05
CA SER A 11 -19.78 -20.00 23.12
C SER A 11 -20.13 -19.68 21.65
N ALA A 12 -21.41 -19.60 21.28
CA ALA A 12 -21.83 -19.21 19.92
C ALA A 12 -21.64 -17.72 19.61
N PHE A 13 -21.45 -16.87 20.63
CA PHE A 13 -21.24 -15.42 20.49
C PHE A 13 -20.12 -14.91 21.42
N GLY A 14 -18.99 -15.61 21.49
CA GLY A 14 -17.78 -15.00 22.01
C GLY A 14 -17.23 -13.99 21.00
N PRO A 15 -16.85 -12.75 21.38
CA PRO A 15 -16.25 -11.78 20.45
C PRO A 15 -15.06 -12.36 19.68
N CYS A 16 -14.38 -13.38 20.20
CA CYS A 16 -13.21 -14.00 19.59
C CYS A 16 -13.47 -14.85 18.31
N SER A 17 -14.69 -15.32 18.00
CA SER A 17 -14.88 -16.23 16.85
C SER A 17 -14.98 -15.50 15.50
N LYS A 18 -15.67 -14.35 15.45
CA LYS A 18 -15.83 -13.56 14.22
C LYS A 18 -14.50 -12.93 13.79
N TRP A 19 -13.76 -12.31 14.72
CA TRP A 19 -12.50 -11.63 14.39
C TRP A 19 -11.45 -12.59 13.84
N ARG A 20 -11.36 -13.81 14.38
CA ARG A 20 -10.43 -14.84 13.89
C ARG A 20 -10.74 -15.31 12.47
N ILE A 21 -12.01 -15.35 12.08
CA ILE A 21 -12.41 -15.71 10.72
C ILE A 21 -12.02 -14.60 9.74
N GLU A 22 -12.30 -13.35 10.08
CA GLU A 22 -11.92 -12.21 9.23
C GLU A 22 -10.40 -12.04 9.14
N GLU A 23 -9.68 -12.23 10.24
CA GLU A 23 -8.21 -12.24 10.26
C GLU A 23 -7.65 -13.33 9.35
N GLY A 24 -8.14 -14.57 9.46
CA GLY A 24 -7.70 -15.67 8.60
C GLY A 24 -8.02 -15.43 7.12
N ARG A 25 -9.16 -14.81 6.80
CA ARG A 25 -9.52 -14.39 5.43
C ARG A 25 -8.55 -13.34 4.90
N TYR A 26 -8.27 -12.31 5.70
CA TYR A 26 -7.36 -11.24 5.32
C TYR A 26 -5.94 -11.76 5.09
N GLN A 27 -5.41 -12.57 6.02
CA GLN A 27 -4.11 -13.22 5.88
C GLN A 27 -4.05 -14.08 4.61
N HIS A 28 -5.10 -14.87 4.34
CA HIS A 28 -5.13 -15.68 3.13
C HIS A 28 -5.04 -14.80 1.88
N ILE A 29 -5.88 -13.77 1.73
CA ILE A 29 -5.85 -12.83 0.60
C ILE A 29 -4.45 -12.20 0.45
N VAL A 30 -3.83 -11.78 1.56
CA VAL A 30 -2.50 -11.16 1.54
C VAL A 30 -1.44 -12.13 0.99
N PHE A 31 -1.39 -13.36 1.50
CA PHE A 31 -0.32 -14.31 1.14
C PHE A 31 -0.58 -15.07 -0.17
N SER A 32 -1.83 -15.38 -0.51
CA SER A 32 -2.15 -16.16 -1.72
C SER A 32 -2.41 -15.31 -2.96
N GLU A 33 -2.82 -14.04 -2.80
CA GLU A 33 -3.19 -13.18 -3.93
C GLU A 33 -2.30 -11.93 -4.03
N TRP A 34 -2.18 -11.16 -2.94
CA TRP A 34 -1.52 -9.86 -2.99
C TRP A 34 0.01 -9.96 -3.04
N LEU A 35 0.65 -10.71 -2.14
CA LEU A 35 2.12 -10.86 -2.09
C LEU A 35 2.70 -11.44 -3.39
N PRO A 36 2.14 -12.51 -4.00
CA PRO A 36 2.63 -13.00 -5.29
C PRO A 36 2.63 -11.94 -6.39
N TRP A 37 1.59 -11.10 -6.43
CA TRP A 37 1.49 -10.01 -7.39
C TRP A 37 2.53 -8.91 -7.15
N GLN A 38 2.82 -8.59 -5.88
CA GLN A 38 3.76 -7.53 -5.51
C GLN A 38 5.22 -7.94 -5.62
N LEU A 39 5.56 -9.12 -5.08
CA LEU A 39 6.94 -9.58 -4.94
C LEU A 39 7.41 -10.43 -6.13
N GLY A 40 6.46 -11.05 -6.84
CA GLY A 40 6.75 -12.01 -7.91
C GLY A 40 7.21 -13.37 -7.39
N SER A 41 7.20 -14.37 -8.27
CA SER A 41 7.46 -15.77 -7.88
C SER A 41 8.83 -15.99 -7.24
N LYS A 42 9.87 -15.29 -7.72
CA LYS A 42 11.23 -15.47 -7.21
C LYS A 42 11.33 -15.17 -5.71
N ALA A 43 10.78 -14.04 -5.27
CA ALA A 43 10.82 -13.67 -3.86
C ALA A 43 9.88 -14.56 -3.02
N MET A 44 8.73 -14.95 -3.58
CA MET A 44 7.84 -15.91 -2.91
C MET A 44 8.54 -17.26 -2.64
N ASP A 45 9.33 -17.75 -3.60
CA ASP A 45 10.12 -18.97 -3.47
C ASP A 45 11.30 -18.80 -2.48
N GLU A 46 12.02 -17.68 -2.58
CA GLU A 46 13.19 -17.38 -1.75
C GLU A 46 12.85 -17.30 -0.26
N TYR A 47 11.67 -16.77 0.06
CA TYR A 47 11.21 -16.57 1.43
C TYR A 47 10.15 -17.59 1.89
N ASP A 48 9.88 -18.64 1.10
CA ASP A 48 8.88 -19.69 1.39
C ASP A 48 7.50 -19.14 1.80
N LEU A 49 6.99 -18.18 1.02
CA LEU A 49 5.78 -17.42 1.35
C LEU A 49 4.50 -18.02 0.75
N TRP A 50 4.59 -19.13 0.03
CA TRP A 50 3.44 -19.74 -0.64
C TRP A 50 2.49 -20.41 0.36
N VAL A 51 1.20 -20.13 0.21
CA VAL A 51 0.17 -20.78 1.02
C VAL A 51 0.03 -22.24 0.60
N SER A 52 0.27 -23.16 1.53
CA SER A 52 0.03 -24.58 1.32
C SER A 52 -1.45 -24.95 1.53
N GLU A 53 -2.00 -25.76 0.63
CA GLU A 53 -3.35 -26.33 0.78
C GLU A 53 -3.40 -27.53 1.73
N SER A 54 -2.24 -28.15 2.00
CA SER A 54 -2.16 -29.45 2.68
C SER A 54 -1.42 -29.42 4.01
N SER A 55 -0.60 -28.39 4.24
CA SER A 55 0.15 -28.20 5.48
C SER A 55 -0.27 -26.90 6.16
N ARG A 56 -0.23 -26.92 7.49
CA ARG A 56 -0.39 -25.71 8.30
C ARG A 56 0.98 -25.05 8.46
N THR A 57 0.98 -23.73 8.51
CA THR A 57 2.15 -22.98 8.95
C THR A 57 2.48 -23.35 10.39
N SER A 58 3.77 -23.44 10.71
CA SER A 58 4.25 -23.63 12.08
C SER A 58 4.50 -22.26 12.70
N TYR A 59 3.94 -22.04 13.89
CA TYR A 59 4.29 -20.88 14.69
C TYR A 59 5.68 -21.08 15.31
N ASP A 60 6.53 -20.07 15.21
CA ASP A 60 7.85 -20.02 15.83
C ASP A 60 7.88 -18.81 16.76
N ASP A 61 8.02 -19.07 18.07
CA ASP A 61 8.01 -18.05 19.12
C ASP A 61 9.36 -17.33 19.28
N SER A 62 10.39 -17.79 18.57
CA SER A 62 11.69 -17.14 18.52
C SER A 62 11.77 -16.01 17.48
N LEU A 63 10.78 -15.92 16.58
CA LEU A 63 10.73 -14.89 15.56
C LEU A 63 10.28 -13.55 16.12
N ASP A 64 11.00 -12.50 15.72
CA ASP A 64 10.59 -11.12 15.97
C ASP A 64 9.54 -10.70 14.93
N ALA A 65 8.28 -10.58 15.37
CA ALA A 65 7.17 -10.14 14.54
C ALA A 65 6.99 -8.60 14.55
N THR A 66 7.94 -7.83 15.10
CA THR A 66 7.85 -6.37 15.11
C THR A 66 8.00 -5.79 13.72
N LEU A 67 7.23 -4.73 13.45
CA LEU A 67 7.32 -4.00 12.19
C LEU A 67 8.58 -3.13 12.20
N SER A 68 9.43 -3.28 11.19
CA SER A 68 10.61 -2.42 11.09
C SER A 68 10.23 -0.96 10.82
N ASN A 69 11.04 -0.05 11.35
CA ASN A 69 10.87 1.39 11.15
C ASN A 69 10.93 1.72 9.66
N GLU A 70 11.84 1.10 8.93
CA GLU A 70 12.06 1.34 7.51
C GLU A 70 10.94 0.82 6.63
N PHE A 71 10.28 -0.27 7.04
CA PHE A 71 9.08 -0.72 6.36
C PHE A 71 7.93 0.29 6.49
N SER A 72 7.66 0.76 7.71
CA SER A 72 6.51 1.63 8.00
C SER A 72 6.71 3.10 7.60
N ALA A 73 7.89 3.65 7.82
CA ALA A 73 8.20 5.06 7.57
C ALA A 73 8.68 5.32 6.14
N GLY A 74 9.16 4.31 5.43
CA GLY A 74 9.71 4.43 4.07
C GLY A 74 9.09 3.46 3.07
N HIS A 75 9.44 2.18 3.16
CA HIS A 75 9.24 1.22 2.07
C HIS A 75 7.77 1.02 1.66
N PHE A 76 6.85 0.78 2.60
CA PHE A 76 5.45 0.45 2.29
C PHE A 76 4.64 1.62 1.68
N ARG A 77 5.28 2.79 1.54
CA ARG A 77 4.75 3.99 0.88
C ARG A 77 5.04 4.02 -0.62
N TYR A 78 5.73 3.00 -1.16
CA TYR A 78 6.05 2.89 -2.59
C TYR A 78 4.81 2.94 -3.50
N SER A 79 3.62 2.68 -2.95
CA SER A 79 2.34 2.70 -3.67
C SER A 79 1.74 4.11 -3.81
N HIS A 80 2.25 5.12 -3.09
CA HIS A 80 1.70 6.48 -3.19
C HIS A 80 1.71 7.05 -4.63
N PRO A 81 2.76 6.84 -5.47
CA PRO A 81 2.74 7.22 -6.88
C PRO A 81 1.69 6.49 -7.73
N ASN A 82 1.18 5.34 -7.28
CA ASN A 82 0.09 4.60 -7.95
C ASN A 82 -1.30 5.19 -7.65
N THR A 83 -1.37 6.25 -6.86
CA THR A 83 -2.63 6.95 -6.56
C THR A 83 -3.19 7.58 -7.84
N VAL A 84 -4.47 7.32 -8.08
CA VAL A 84 -5.23 7.87 -9.22
C VAL A 84 -5.70 9.29 -8.93
N HIS A 85 -5.90 10.08 -9.98
CA HIS A 85 -6.47 11.44 -9.91
C HIS A 85 -7.82 11.50 -9.18
N GLY A 86 -8.64 10.48 -9.39
CA GLY A 86 -9.96 10.33 -8.81
C GLY A 86 -10.43 8.90 -8.93
N TYR A 87 -11.50 8.56 -8.23
CA TYR A 87 -12.09 7.21 -8.25
C TYR A 87 -13.47 7.22 -8.88
N TRP A 88 -13.79 6.13 -9.57
CA TRP A 88 -15.09 5.93 -10.19
C TRP A 88 -16.12 5.48 -9.16
N ARG A 89 -17.34 5.95 -9.37
CA ARG A 89 -18.56 5.39 -8.80
C ARG A 89 -19.38 4.83 -9.92
N ILE A 90 -19.78 3.58 -9.76
CA ILE A 90 -20.53 2.84 -10.78
C ILE A 90 -21.87 2.42 -10.17
N ASP A 91 -22.96 2.68 -10.90
CA ASP A 91 -24.30 2.27 -10.49
C ASP A 91 -24.45 0.73 -10.44
N GLU A 92 -25.63 0.26 -10.05
CA GLU A 92 -25.90 -1.17 -9.91
C GLU A 92 -25.93 -1.87 -11.27
N GLU A 93 -26.38 -1.16 -12.29
CA GLU A 93 -26.48 -1.62 -13.68
C GLU A 93 -25.14 -1.63 -14.41
N GLY A 94 -24.10 -0.98 -13.87
CA GLY A 94 -22.79 -0.86 -14.49
C GLY A 94 -22.72 0.17 -15.62
N VAL A 95 -23.76 0.99 -15.79
CA VAL A 95 -23.96 1.88 -16.93
C VAL A 95 -23.48 3.30 -16.62
N ASN A 96 -23.86 3.85 -15.47
CA ASN A 96 -23.48 5.21 -15.11
C ASN A 96 -22.18 5.22 -14.29
N HIS A 97 -21.20 5.96 -14.80
CA HIS A 97 -19.89 6.12 -14.20
C HIS A 97 -19.71 7.59 -13.82
N THR A 98 -19.53 7.86 -12.53
CA THR A 98 -19.26 9.21 -12.02
C THR A 98 -17.87 9.24 -11.41
N MET A 99 -16.97 10.08 -11.92
CA MET A 99 -15.66 10.29 -11.30
C MET A 99 -15.80 11.28 -10.15
N LEU A 100 -15.18 10.95 -9.02
CA LEU A 100 -14.92 11.88 -7.95
C LEU A 100 -13.42 12.15 -7.87
N GLU A 101 -13.02 13.41 -7.98
CA GLU A 101 -11.62 13.80 -7.87
C GLU A 101 -11.13 13.60 -6.43
N LEU A 102 -9.98 12.94 -6.26
CA LEU A 102 -9.46 12.61 -4.94
C LEU A 102 -9.21 13.87 -4.10
N LYS A 103 -8.71 14.94 -4.74
CA LYS A 103 -8.43 16.24 -4.13
C LYS A 103 -9.64 16.88 -3.41
N ASP A 104 -10.85 16.52 -3.81
CA ASP A 104 -12.10 17.09 -3.28
C ASP A 104 -12.88 16.09 -2.42
N THR A 105 -12.27 14.96 -2.04
CA THR A 105 -12.96 13.88 -1.31
C THR A 105 -12.27 13.43 -0.03
N TYR A 106 -11.10 13.97 0.29
CA TYR A 106 -10.43 13.72 1.55
C TYR A 106 -11.32 14.10 2.73
N PHE A 107 -11.52 13.15 3.65
CA PHE A 107 -12.29 13.33 4.88
C PHE A 107 -13.73 13.85 4.69
N ILE A 108 -14.35 13.58 3.54
CA ILE A 108 -15.76 13.91 3.29
C ILE A 108 -16.60 12.63 3.40
N PRO A 109 -17.07 12.27 4.62
CA PRO A 109 -17.85 11.04 4.82
C PRO A 109 -19.18 11.07 4.07
N MET A 110 -19.74 12.26 3.80
CA MET A 110 -21.04 12.42 3.13
C MET A 110 -21.10 11.78 1.73
N ASN A 111 -19.97 11.63 1.04
CA ASN A 111 -19.91 10.89 -0.23
C ASN A 111 -20.27 9.40 -0.07
N ALA A 112 -20.06 8.83 1.11
CA ALA A 112 -20.40 7.46 1.48
C ALA A 112 -21.66 7.36 2.38
N THR A 113 -22.02 8.40 3.15
CA THR A 113 -23.17 8.34 4.07
C THR A 113 -24.52 8.49 3.35
N PHE A 114 -24.60 9.29 2.29
CA PHE A 114 -25.84 9.52 1.54
C PHE A 114 -25.99 8.68 0.28
N ARG A 115 -24.97 7.90 -0.08
CA ARG A 115 -24.98 7.07 -1.30
C ARG A 115 -24.27 5.73 -1.05
N PRO A 116 -24.66 4.63 -1.72
CA PRO A 116 -24.15 3.30 -1.40
C PRO A 116 -22.64 3.19 -1.60
N ILE A 117 -21.93 2.66 -0.59
CA ILE A 117 -20.50 2.28 -0.67
C ILE A 117 -20.27 1.29 -1.82
N ASP A 118 -21.28 0.49 -2.15
CA ASP A 118 -21.28 -0.48 -3.26
C ASP A 118 -20.87 0.16 -4.59
N SER A 119 -21.29 1.41 -4.84
CA SER A 119 -20.91 2.11 -6.07
C SER A 119 -19.41 2.41 -6.16
N VAL A 120 -18.79 2.71 -5.02
CA VAL A 120 -17.33 2.91 -4.92
C VAL A 120 -16.63 1.57 -5.04
N LEU A 121 -17.12 0.51 -4.38
CA LEU A 121 -16.54 -0.83 -4.47
C LEU A 121 -16.56 -1.38 -5.90
N ARG A 122 -17.65 -1.21 -6.65
CA ARG A 122 -17.71 -1.55 -8.09
C ARG A 122 -16.67 -0.77 -8.88
N GLY A 123 -16.52 0.52 -8.60
CA GLY A 123 -15.46 1.36 -9.16
C GLY A 123 -14.06 0.82 -8.86
N SER A 124 -13.76 0.49 -7.61
CA SER A 124 -12.45 -0.03 -7.19
C SER A 124 -12.07 -1.37 -7.84
N VAL A 125 -13.05 -2.21 -8.18
CA VAL A 125 -12.81 -3.49 -8.88
C VAL A 125 -12.55 -3.28 -10.37
N LEU A 126 -13.19 -2.29 -10.99
CA LEU A 126 -13.12 -2.05 -12.45
C LEU A 126 -12.06 -1.03 -12.86
N GLN A 127 -11.72 -0.10 -11.97
CA GLN A 127 -10.75 0.95 -12.23
C GLN A 127 -9.33 0.40 -12.11
N ALA A 128 -8.55 0.56 -13.19
CA ALA A 128 -7.13 0.26 -13.14
C ALA A 128 -6.39 1.22 -12.20
N MET A 129 -5.43 0.66 -11.45
CA MET A 129 -4.46 1.43 -10.69
C MET A 129 -3.58 2.28 -11.63
N LYS A 130 -3.14 3.47 -11.19
CA LYS A 130 -2.19 4.28 -11.96
C LYS A 130 -0.86 3.52 -12.08
N PRO A 131 -0.26 3.42 -13.29
CA PRO A 131 1.08 2.85 -13.45
C PRO A 131 2.10 3.60 -12.60
N PHE A 132 3.07 2.86 -12.05
CA PHE A 132 4.13 3.47 -11.27
C PHE A 132 4.97 4.39 -12.16
N ASN A 133 5.18 5.62 -11.73
CA ASN A 133 6.17 6.51 -12.30
C ASN A 133 6.75 7.41 -11.19
N ARG A 134 7.84 8.12 -11.48
CA ARG A 134 8.48 9.02 -10.50
C ARG A 134 7.63 10.23 -10.10
N PHE A 135 6.42 10.37 -10.65
CA PHE A 135 5.54 11.52 -10.45
C PHE A 135 4.26 11.11 -9.70
N GLY A 136 3.89 11.90 -8.71
CA GLY A 136 2.59 11.76 -8.04
C GLY A 136 1.51 12.47 -8.85
N ASP A 137 0.25 12.07 -8.65
CA ASP A 137 -0.86 12.93 -9.08
C ASP A 137 -0.87 14.23 -8.25
N HIS A 138 -1.37 15.34 -8.81
CA HIS A 138 -1.53 16.58 -8.05
C HIS A 138 -2.48 16.43 -6.87
N ALA A 139 -3.42 15.47 -6.92
CA ALA A 139 -4.27 15.14 -5.79
C ALA A 139 -3.49 14.76 -4.52
N VAL A 140 -2.27 14.21 -4.66
CA VAL A 140 -1.41 13.82 -3.51
C VAL A 140 -0.19 14.72 -3.33
N THR A 141 0.26 15.47 -4.35
CA THR A 141 1.45 16.34 -4.23
C THR A 141 1.14 17.82 -4.00
N HIS A 142 -0.06 18.30 -4.36
CA HIS A 142 -0.41 19.74 -4.22
C HIS A 142 -1.69 19.95 -3.41
N TYR A 143 -2.52 18.91 -3.31
CA TYR A 143 -3.86 19.00 -2.73
C TYR A 143 -4.12 17.90 -1.70
N LEU A 144 -3.07 17.30 -1.14
CA LEU A 144 -3.24 16.28 -0.10
C LEU A 144 -4.01 16.89 1.07
N PHE A 145 -5.11 16.23 1.46
CA PHE A 145 -5.95 16.63 2.60
C PHE A 145 -6.47 18.07 2.59
N ARG A 146 -6.44 18.72 1.43
CA ARG A 146 -6.93 20.08 1.23
C ARG A 146 -8.42 20.15 1.58
N ASN A 147 -8.83 21.17 2.32
CA ASN A 147 -10.26 21.46 2.45
C ASN A 147 -10.79 22.11 1.15
N PRO A 148 -12.05 21.87 0.75
CA PRO A 148 -12.57 22.40 -0.52
C PRO A 148 -12.49 23.92 -0.72
N TRP A 149 -12.41 24.69 0.37
CA TRP A 149 -12.28 26.16 0.37
C TRP A 149 -10.84 26.67 0.39
N GLU A 150 -9.84 25.79 0.51
CA GLU A 150 -8.42 26.16 0.49
C GLU A 150 -7.86 26.02 -0.93
N GLU A 151 -6.91 26.88 -1.32
CA GLU A 151 -6.34 26.85 -2.66
C GLU A 151 -5.32 25.70 -2.83
N HIS A 152 -4.62 25.32 -1.76
CA HIS A 152 -3.54 24.33 -1.77
C HIS A 152 -3.66 23.42 -0.54
N GLY A 153 -3.19 22.17 -0.67
CA GLY A 153 -3.02 21.23 0.43
C GLY A 153 -1.54 20.90 0.65
N ASP A 154 -1.29 19.79 1.31
CA ASP A 154 0.07 19.30 1.55
C ASP A 154 0.63 18.54 0.33
N ASP A 155 1.94 18.28 0.38
CA ASP A 155 2.65 17.40 -0.55
C ASP A 155 3.03 16.09 0.15
N LEU A 156 2.38 14.99 -0.24
CA LEU A 156 2.61 13.66 0.33
C LEU A 156 4.07 13.21 0.20
N PHE A 157 4.73 13.52 -0.91
CA PHE A 157 6.10 13.07 -1.15
C PHE A 157 7.10 13.91 -0.35
N ALA A 158 6.85 15.22 -0.22
CA ALA A 158 7.64 16.05 0.70
C ALA A 158 7.47 15.58 2.15
N VAL A 159 6.24 15.23 2.56
CA VAL A 159 5.95 14.65 3.87
C VAL A 159 6.67 13.32 4.05
N ASP A 160 6.69 12.43 3.05
CA ASP A 160 7.39 11.14 3.13
C ASP A 160 8.91 11.33 3.26
N ILE A 161 9.52 12.26 2.52
CA ILE A 161 10.95 12.61 2.66
C ILE A 161 11.23 13.14 4.06
N GLN A 162 10.41 14.07 4.55
CA GLN A 162 10.60 14.65 5.88
C GLN A 162 10.39 13.61 6.99
N ARG A 163 9.43 12.70 6.81
CA ARG A 163 9.16 11.57 7.72
C ARG A 163 10.35 10.61 7.76
N GLY A 164 10.96 10.31 6.61
CA GLY A 164 12.16 9.49 6.55
C GLY A 164 13.32 10.09 7.35
N ARG A 165 13.49 11.42 7.30
CA ARG A 165 14.49 12.14 8.10
C ARG A 165 14.17 12.12 9.59
N ASP A 166 12.91 12.38 9.96
CA ASP A 166 12.41 12.35 11.33
C ASP A 166 12.61 10.97 11.99
N HIS A 167 12.35 9.91 11.23
CA HIS A 167 12.52 8.53 11.68
C HIS A 167 13.97 8.02 11.61
N GLY A 168 14.92 8.82 11.13
CA GLY A 168 16.33 8.44 11.01
C GLY A 168 16.56 7.26 10.06
N ILE A 169 15.79 7.17 8.97
CA ILE A 169 15.88 6.08 8.01
C ILE A 169 17.26 6.10 7.32
N ARG A 170 17.86 4.91 7.20
CA ARG A 170 19.18 4.74 6.60
C ARG A 170 19.21 5.25 5.15
N PRO A 171 20.32 5.84 4.69
CA PRO A 171 20.47 6.30 3.32
C PRO A 171 20.25 5.19 2.29
N TYR A 172 19.80 5.56 1.09
CA TYR A 172 19.58 4.63 -0.02
C TYR A 172 20.77 3.70 -0.30
N VAL A 173 22.00 4.22 -0.23
CA VAL A 173 23.24 3.45 -0.50
C VAL A 173 23.46 2.30 0.48
N ASP A 174 22.99 2.43 1.72
CA ASP A 174 23.08 1.35 2.72
C ASP A 174 22.17 0.18 2.34
N TRP A 175 20.98 0.48 1.84
CA TRP A 175 20.01 -0.52 1.37
C TRP A 175 20.47 -1.22 0.09
N VAL A 176 21.06 -0.49 -0.86
CA VAL A 176 21.65 -1.10 -2.06
C VAL A 176 22.78 -2.04 -1.67
N ARG A 177 23.65 -1.62 -0.74
CA ARG A 177 24.71 -2.49 -0.24
C ARG A 177 24.16 -3.72 0.49
N HIS A 178 23.14 -3.55 1.33
CA HIS A 178 22.55 -4.64 2.10
C HIS A 178 21.81 -5.66 1.21
N CYS A 179 20.95 -5.19 0.31
CA CYS A 179 20.08 -6.05 -0.48
C CYS A 179 20.70 -6.55 -1.79
N GLN A 180 21.64 -5.79 -2.38
CA GLN A 180 22.21 -6.10 -3.69
C GLN A 180 23.74 -6.31 -3.66
N ASN A 181 24.39 -6.07 -2.51
CA ASN A 181 25.85 -6.14 -2.36
C ASN A 181 26.62 -5.25 -3.37
N ILE A 182 26.03 -4.12 -3.76
CA ILE A 182 26.65 -3.12 -4.64
C ILE A 182 27.12 -1.94 -3.79
N ALA A 183 28.38 -1.54 -3.96
CA ALA A 183 28.93 -0.35 -3.32
C ALA A 183 28.74 0.89 -4.20
N ILE A 184 28.21 1.96 -3.60
CA ILE A 184 28.01 3.27 -4.20
C ILE A 184 28.77 4.28 -3.35
N ALA A 185 29.84 4.84 -3.90
CA ALA A 185 30.69 5.80 -3.19
C ALA A 185 30.38 7.25 -3.54
N ASP A 186 29.87 7.49 -4.75
CA ASP A 186 29.55 8.81 -5.28
C ASP A 186 28.29 8.77 -6.16
N PHE A 187 27.77 9.94 -6.58
CA PHE A 187 26.58 10.00 -7.42
C PHE A 187 26.77 9.36 -8.80
N SER A 188 28.01 9.31 -9.33
CA SER A 188 28.29 8.67 -10.62
C SER A 188 28.12 7.15 -10.56
N ASP A 189 28.30 6.55 -9.38
CA ASP A 189 28.05 5.13 -9.12
C ASP A 189 26.55 4.77 -9.12
N LEU A 190 25.64 5.73 -8.95
CA LEU A 190 24.19 5.45 -8.96
C LEU A 190 23.73 4.82 -10.29
N LYS A 191 24.42 5.09 -11.40
CA LYS A 191 24.11 4.48 -12.71
C LYS A 191 24.23 2.95 -12.72
N LYS A 192 24.88 2.35 -11.71
CA LYS A 192 24.92 0.89 -11.52
C LYS A 192 23.55 0.29 -11.20
N VAL A 193 22.63 1.09 -10.65
CA VAL A 193 21.33 0.63 -10.12
C VAL A 193 20.12 1.41 -10.64
N MET A 194 20.33 2.51 -11.36
CA MET A 194 19.26 3.32 -11.95
C MET A 194 19.70 3.97 -13.27
N PRO A 195 18.77 4.48 -14.09
CA PRO A 195 19.12 5.18 -15.33
C PRO A 195 19.98 6.42 -15.06
N GLU A 196 20.89 6.75 -15.99
CA GLU A 196 21.85 7.86 -15.85
C GLU A 196 21.15 9.22 -15.66
N GLU A 197 20.05 9.48 -16.37
CA GLU A 197 19.24 10.69 -16.17
C GLU A 197 18.77 10.85 -14.71
N ILE A 198 18.37 9.75 -14.07
CA ILE A 198 17.91 9.76 -12.68
C ILE A 198 19.07 9.95 -11.71
N ALA A 199 20.21 9.30 -11.98
CA ALA A 199 21.42 9.47 -11.18
C ALA A 199 21.89 10.94 -11.18
N MET A 200 21.88 11.60 -12.35
CA MET A 200 22.20 13.01 -12.47
C MET A 200 21.24 13.92 -11.69
N LEU A 201 19.94 13.62 -11.73
CA LEU A 201 18.95 14.37 -10.96
C LEU A 201 19.19 14.24 -9.44
N TYR A 202 19.55 13.05 -8.97
CA TYR A 202 19.92 12.87 -7.56
C TYR A 202 21.17 13.68 -7.18
N ALA A 203 22.18 13.73 -8.06
CA ALA A 203 23.36 14.56 -7.84
C ALA A 203 22.98 16.04 -7.69
N GLU A 204 22.15 16.58 -8.60
CA GLU A 204 21.73 17.98 -8.55
C GLU A 204 20.99 18.37 -7.25
N VAL A 205 20.21 17.45 -6.68
CA VAL A 205 19.33 17.75 -5.53
C VAL A 205 19.96 17.43 -4.18
N TYR A 206 20.90 16.49 -4.13
CA TYR A 206 21.47 15.99 -2.86
C TYR A 206 22.97 16.29 -2.67
N GLU A 207 23.67 16.82 -3.69
CA GLU A 207 25.04 17.35 -3.58
C GLU A 207 25.06 18.76 -2.98
#